data_AF-A0A940H5E4-F1
#
_entry.id   AF-A0A940H5E4-F1
#
_cell.length_a   1.000
_cell.length_b   1.000
_cell.length_c   1.000
_cell.angle_alpha   90.00
_cell.angle_beta   90.00
_cell.angle_gamma   90.00
#
_symmetry.space_group_name_H-M   'P 1'
#
loop_
_entity.id
_entity.type
_entity.pdbx_description
1 polymer ?
#
loop_
_entity_poly.entity_id
_entity_poly.type
_entity_poly.pdbx_seq_one_letter_code
_entity_poly.pdbx_strand_id
1 'polypeptide(L)'
;MSLLDFDRSPWRELRGGLVLLLLLPFFVLFLLIKLVLLPFERPSHRPAEDIAEALRHTVDSTGSGWEFDDFISVPLADPRLESIRERALQWDGGEDVQELEVLADEAEAIALADRTSLVELLDRALSPENVVPEDLDSAIPYPRSLGRLETKAFEALSHWLDDGDIRARDAAYASRQREGLLRCLDPLRAEVRR
;
A
#
# COMPACT_ATOMS: atom_id res chain seq x y z
N MET A 1 59.02 17.31 14.01
CA MET A 1 58.45 18.00 12.83
C MET A 1 57.09 17.41 12.58
N SER A 2 56.03 18.15 12.91
CA SER A 2 54.64 17.72 12.75
C SER A 2 54.19 18.05 11.33
N LEU A 3 53.80 17.03 10.56
CA LEU A 3 53.34 17.12 9.17
C LEU A 3 51.88 17.62 9.04
N LEU A 4 51.33 18.22 10.10
CA LEU A 4 49.91 18.61 10.17
C LEU A 4 49.67 20.13 10.17
N ASP A 5 50.68 20.94 9.87
CA ASP A 5 50.57 22.41 9.85
C ASP A 5 50.44 22.96 8.41
N PHE A 6 49.67 22.26 7.57
CA PHE A 6 49.35 22.72 6.21
C PHE A 6 48.13 23.67 6.25
N ASP A 7 48.46 24.96 6.21
CA ASP A 7 47.88 25.89 5.23
C ASP A 7 46.43 26.33 5.47
N ARG A 8 46.18 26.91 6.66
CA ARG A 8 45.03 27.79 6.92
C ARG A 8 45.24 29.15 6.24
N SER A 9 45.13 29.18 4.92
CA SER A 9 45.12 30.44 4.18
C SER A 9 43.78 31.15 4.39
N PRO A 10 43.76 32.41 4.89
CA PRO A 10 42.53 33.17 5.13
C PRO A 10 41.69 33.37 3.85
N TRP A 11 42.32 33.27 2.68
CA TRP A 11 41.64 33.33 1.39
C TRP A 11 40.81 32.08 1.06
N ARG A 12 41.19 30.91 1.60
CA ARG A 12 40.39 29.68 1.47
C ARG A 12 39.13 29.78 2.33
N GLU A 13 39.24 30.34 3.53
CA GLU A 13 38.09 30.56 4.43
C GLU A 13 37.09 31.57 3.83
N LEU A 14 37.59 32.69 3.28
CA LEU A 14 36.75 33.69 2.60
C LEU A 14 36.03 33.13 1.36
N ARG A 15 36.74 32.36 0.51
CA ARG A 15 36.15 31.73 -0.68
C ARG A 15 35.10 30.69 -0.31
N GLY A 16 35.36 29.88 0.72
CA GLY A 16 34.40 28.91 1.23
C GLY A 16 33.12 29.57 1.74
N GLY A 17 33.25 30.65 2.51
CA GLY A 17 32.11 31.43 3.00
C GLY A 17 31.27 32.04 1.88
N LEU A 18 31.91 32.63 0.86
CA LEU A 18 31.21 33.23 -0.28
C LEU A 18 30.43 32.17 -1.08
N VAL A 19 31.05 31.00 -1.34
CA VAL A 19 30.41 29.89 -2.05
C VAL A 19 29.20 29.38 -1.27
N LEU A 20 29.34 29.17 0.05
CA LEU A 20 28.23 28.75 0.90
C LEU A 20 27.07 29.74 0.86
N LEU A 21 27.37 31.04 0.95
CA LEU A 21 26.35 32.10 0.94
C LEU A 21 25.62 32.18 -0.41
N LEU A 22 26.33 31.92 -1.52
CA LEU A 22 25.77 31.84 -2.87
C LEU A 22 24.89 30.59 -3.06
N LEU A 23 25.26 29.44 -2.47
CA LEU A 23 24.51 28.19 -2.60
C LEU A 23 23.33 28.08 -1.62
N LEU A 24 23.39 28.75 -0.48
CA LEU A 24 22.35 28.74 0.55
C LEU A 24 20.93 29.01 -0.01
N PRO A 25 20.66 30.04 -0.83
CA PRO A 25 19.31 30.27 -1.36
C PRO A 25 18.83 29.13 -2.26
N PHE A 26 19.72 28.51 -3.05
CA PHE A 26 19.36 27.35 -3.88
C PHE A 26 19.06 26.12 -3.04
N PHE A 27 19.83 25.90 -1.97
CA PHE A 27 19.58 24.81 -1.03
C PHE A 27 18.25 25.01 -0.28
N VAL A 28 17.97 26.22 0.20
CA VAL A 28 16.68 26.55 0.84
C VAL A 28 15.52 26.38 -0.15
N LEU A 29 15.67 26.85 -1.39
CA LEU A 29 14.67 26.66 -2.43
C LEU A 29 14.42 25.18 -2.72
N PHE A 30 15.50 24.39 -2.85
CA PHE A 30 15.40 22.94 -3.03
C PHE A 30 14.65 22.26 -1.88
N LEU A 31 14.94 22.62 -0.62
CA LEU A 31 14.22 22.10 0.54
C LEU A 31 12.73 22.50 0.53
N LEU A 32 12.40 23.74 0.16
CA LEU A 32 11.01 24.19 0.05
C LEU A 32 10.27 23.43 -1.05
N ILE A 33 10.88 23.24 -2.22
CA ILE A 33 10.31 22.44 -3.31
C ILE A 33 10.09 21.01 -2.81
N LYS A 34 11.09 20.37 -2.20
CA LYS A 34 10.95 19.01 -1.68
C LYS A 34 9.88 18.91 -0.60
N LEU A 35 9.77 19.88 0.30
CA LEU A 35 8.73 19.91 1.34
C LEU A 35 7.32 20.03 0.74
N VAL A 36 7.17 20.80 -0.34
CA VAL A 36 5.89 20.96 -1.06
C VAL A 36 5.55 19.72 -1.88
N LEU A 37 6.54 19.05 -2.49
CA LEU A 37 6.33 17.85 -3.30
C LEU A 37 6.14 16.57 -2.47
N LEU A 38 6.69 16.51 -1.25
CA LEU A 38 6.63 15.34 -0.36
C LEU A 38 5.21 14.75 -0.13
N PRO A 39 4.13 15.53 0.05
CA PRO A 39 2.79 14.97 0.16
C PRO A 39 2.26 14.38 -1.15
N PHE A 40 2.72 14.86 -2.31
CA PHE A 40 2.33 14.37 -3.63
C PHE A 40 3.17 13.18 -4.10
N GLU A 41 4.31 12.93 -3.47
CA GLU A 41 5.16 11.75 -3.70
C GLU A 41 4.66 10.51 -2.96
N ARG A 42 3.61 10.60 -2.12
CA ARG A 42 3.12 9.44 -1.37
C ARG A 42 2.27 8.56 -2.27
N PRO A 43 2.67 7.30 -2.52
CA PRO A 43 1.85 6.37 -3.25
C PRO A 43 0.49 6.21 -2.55
N SER A 44 -0.58 6.26 -3.34
CA SER A 44 -1.93 6.09 -2.83
C SER A 44 -2.20 4.64 -2.48
N HIS A 45 -3.04 4.45 -1.46
CA HIS A 45 -3.53 3.16 -1.05
C HIS A 45 -4.93 2.99 -1.65
N ARG A 46 -5.02 2.29 -2.78
CA ARG A 46 -6.29 1.90 -3.40
C ARG A 46 -6.43 0.38 -3.36
N PRO A 47 -7.64 -0.14 -3.10
CA PRO A 47 -7.86 -1.57 -3.18
C PRO A 47 -7.86 -2.05 -4.62
N ALA A 48 -7.47 -3.32 -4.80
CA ALA A 48 -7.44 -3.96 -6.10
C ALA A 48 -8.84 -4.01 -6.77
N GLU A 49 -9.90 -4.11 -5.96
CA GLU A 49 -11.30 -4.08 -6.40
C GLU A 49 -11.67 -2.76 -7.07
N ASP A 50 -11.32 -1.62 -6.46
CA ASP A 50 -11.60 -0.30 -7.04
C ASP A 50 -10.84 -0.10 -8.36
N ILE A 51 -9.65 -0.68 -8.50
CA ILE A 51 -8.86 -0.63 -9.74
C ILE A 51 -9.52 -1.48 -10.82
N ALA A 52 -9.94 -2.70 -10.48
CA ALA A 52 -10.70 -3.56 -11.39
C ALA A 52 -11.96 -2.85 -11.87
N GLU A 53 -12.75 -2.27 -10.95
CA GLU A 53 -13.97 -1.53 -11.27
C GLU A 53 -13.70 -0.36 -12.22
N ALA A 54 -12.69 0.46 -11.92
CA ALA A 54 -12.32 1.60 -12.78
C ALA A 54 -11.90 1.17 -14.21
N LEU A 55 -11.16 0.06 -14.32
CA LEU A 55 -10.77 -0.50 -15.62
C LEU A 55 -11.98 -1.04 -16.39
N ARG A 56 -12.87 -1.79 -15.73
CA ARG A 56 -14.12 -2.31 -16.34
C ARG A 56 -15.03 -1.18 -16.80
N HIS A 57 -15.22 -0.15 -15.99
CA HIS A 57 -15.99 1.03 -16.37
C HIS A 57 -15.44 1.73 -17.62
N THR A 58 -14.12 1.72 -17.79
CA THR A 58 -13.45 2.27 -18.96
C THR A 58 -13.70 1.39 -20.19
N VAL A 59 -13.54 0.06 -20.07
CA VAL A 59 -13.84 -0.92 -21.12
C VAL A 59 -15.30 -0.80 -21.60
N ASP A 60 -16.23 -0.76 -20.66
CA ASP A 60 -17.67 -0.74 -20.94
C ASP A 60 -18.18 0.63 -21.38
N SER A 61 -17.32 1.67 -21.35
CA SER A 61 -17.71 3.07 -21.56
C SER A 61 -18.86 3.54 -20.64
N THR A 62 -18.98 2.93 -19.45
CA THR A 62 -20.01 3.24 -18.46
C THR A 62 -19.53 4.20 -17.37
N GLY A 63 -18.21 4.35 -17.22
CA GLY A 63 -17.58 5.23 -16.24
C GLY A 63 -17.68 6.71 -16.59
N SER A 64 -17.48 7.55 -15.58
CA SER A 64 -17.11 8.93 -15.86
C SER A 64 -15.70 8.94 -16.45
N GLY A 65 -15.46 9.65 -17.55
CA GLY A 65 -14.13 9.71 -18.20
C GLY A 65 -12.98 10.22 -17.30
N TRP A 66 -13.29 10.61 -16.06
CA TRP A 66 -12.35 11.05 -15.03
C TRP A 66 -11.84 9.91 -14.14
N GLU A 67 -12.57 8.81 -13.97
CA GLU A 67 -12.16 7.69 -13.10
C GLU A 67 -10.84 7.05 -13.56
N PHE A 68 -10.68 6.91 -14.89
CA PHE A 68 -9.46 6.40 -15.47
C PHE A 68 -8.28 7.35 -15.27
N ASP A 69 -8.49 8.66 -15.48
CA ASP A 69 -7.47 9.71 -15.26
C ASP A 69 -7.04 9.76 -13.77
N ASP A 70 -8.00 9.68 -12.85
CA ASP A 70 -7.76 9.61 -11.41
C ASP A 70 -6.95 8.37 -11.01
N PHE A 71 -7.17 7.25 -11.69
CA PHE A 71 -6.42 6.01 -11.46
C PHE A 71 -4.97 6.12 -11.97
N ILE A 72 -4.76 6.60 -13.21
CA ILE A 72 -3.41 6.64 -13.80
C ILE A 72 -2.53 7.77 -13.25
N SER A 73 -3.13 8.84 -12.70
CA SER A 73 -2.42 10.06 -12.29
C SER A 73 -1.64 9.94 -10.97
N VAL A 74 -1.97 8.97 -10.11
CA VAL A 74 -1.35 8.84 -8.77
C VAL A 74 -0.67 7.47 -8.64
N PRO A 75 0.64 7.42 -8.31
CA PRO A 75 1.33 6.16 -8.01
C PRO A 75 0.63 5.35 -6.92
N LEU A 76 0.72 4.03 -6.99
CA LEU A 76 0.11 3.10 -6.04
C LEU A 76 1.15 2.49 -5.10
N ALA A 77 0.75 2.28 -3.84
CA ALA A 77 1.65 1.76 -2.81
C ALA A 77 1.94 0.25 -2.95
N ASP A 78 0.99 -0.52 -3.48
CA ASP A 78 1.18 -1.94 -3.79
C ASP A 78 1.89 -2.07 -5.15
N PRO A 79 3.12 -2.61 -5.22
CA PRO A 79 3.86 -2.76 -6.47
C PRO A 79 3.13 -3.62 -7.52
N ARG A 80 2.28 -4.56 -7.09
CA ARG A 80 1.48 -5.39 -8.01
C ARG A 80 0.47 -4.51 -8.75
N LEU A 81 -0.22 -3.64 -8.01
CA LEU A 81 -1.21 -2.71 -8.56
C LEU A 81 -0.54 -1.56 -9.33
N GLU A 82 0.63 -1.10 -8.88
CA GLU A 82 1.43 -0.11 -9.60
C GLU A 82 1.84 -0.61 -10.99
N SER A 83 2.24 -1.89 -11.11
CA SER A 83 2.51 -2.51 -12.42
C SER A 83 1.30 -2.54 -13.35
N ILE A 84 0.07 -2.63 -12.81
CA ILE A 84 -1.17 -2.51 -13.58
C ILE A 84 -1.35 -1.06 -14.05
N ARG A 85 -1.16 -0.08 -13.14
CA ARG A 85 -1.26 1.35 -13.46
C ARG A 85 -0.26 1.79 -14.53
N GLU A 86 1.00 1.37 -14.43
CA GLU A 86 2.05 1.73 -15.40
C GLU A 86 1.76 1.21 -16.80
N ARG A 87 1.17 0.01 -16.92
CA ARG A 87 0.71 -0.55 -18.21
C ARG A 87 -0.53 0.18 -18.72
N ALA A 88 -1.51 0.45 -17.85
CA ALA A 88 -2.70 1.21 -18.23
C ALA A 88 -2.35 2.63 -18.73
N LEU A 89 -1.28 3.25 -18.22
CA LEU A 89 -0.79 4.54 -18.69
C LEU A 89 -0.34 4.54 -20.17
N GLN A 90 0.00 3.36 -20.74
CA GLN A 90 0.38 3.23 -22.14
C GLN A 90 -0.83 3.20 -23.09
N TRP A 91 -2.04 3.05 -22.55
CA TRP A 91 -3.26 3.08 -23.34
C TRP A 91 -3.55 4.51 -23.81
N ASP A 92 -3.71 4.68 -25.12
CA ASP A 92 -3.85 5.98 -25.77
C ASP A 92 -5.31 6.46 -25.92
N GLY A 93 -6.26 5.72 -25.32
CA GLY A 93 -7.69 5.97 -25.49
C GLY A 93 -8.29 5.41 -26.78
N GLY A 94 -7.55 4.53 -27.48
CA GLY A 94 -8.02 3.87 -28.70
C GLY A 94 -9.18 2.88 -28.49
N GLU A 95 -9.74 2.39 -29.61
CA GLU A 95 -10.85 1.41 -29.61
C GLU A 95 -10.43 0.01 -29.11
N ASP A 96 -9.12 -0.28 -29.05
CA ASP A 96 -8.61 -1.53 -28.53
C ASP A 96 -8.58 -1.50 -26.99
N VAL A 97 -9.60 -2.13 -26.40
CA VAL A 97 -9.78 -2.25 -24.94
C VAL A 97 -9.32 -3.60 -24.39
N GLN A 98 -8.79 -4.49 -25.24
CA GLN A 98 -8.42 -5.85 -24.83
C GLN A 98 -7.32 -5.85 -23.77
N GLU A 99 -6.36 -4.93 -23.86
CA GLU A 99 -5.33 -4.78 -22.84
C GLU A 99 -5.93 -4.34 -21.49
N LEU A 100 -6.90 -3.42 -21.49
CA LEU A 100 -7.58 -2.98 -20.26
C LEU A 100 -8.39 -4.11 -19.62
N GLU A 101 -9.03 -4.97 -20.41
CA GLU A 101 -9.72 -6.17 -19.91
C GLU A 101 -8.76 -7.10 -19.17
N VAL A 102 -7.59 -7.37 -19.76
CA VAL A 102 -6.55 -8.21 -19.13
C VAL A 102 -6.05 -7.58 -17.83
N LEU A 103 -5.85 -6.26 -17.82
CA LEU A 103 -5.44 -5.53 -16.62
C LEU A 103 -6.53 -5.56 -15.52
N ALA A 104 -7.80 -5.51 -15.90
CA ALA A 104 -8.93 -5.64 -14.96
C ALA A 104 -8.96 -7.05 -14.35
N ASP A 105 -8.84 -8.10 -15.17
CA ASP A 105 -8.77 -9.49 -14.71
C ASP A 105 -7.60 -9.70 -13.72
N GLU A 106 -6.45 -9.07 -13.99
CA GLU A 106 -5.28 -9.16 -13.11
C GLU A 106 -5.53 -8.48 -11.74
N ALA A 107 -6.18 -7.32 -11.73
CA ALA A 107 -6.56 -6.63 -10.50
C ALA A 107 -7.58 -7.45 -9.69
N GLU A 108 -8.58 -8.05 -10.34
CA GLU A 108 -9.55 -8.96 -9.72
C GLU A 108 -8.85 -10.19 -9.11
N ALA A 109 -7.88 -10.76 -9.81
CA ALA A 109 -7.10 -11.89 -9.32
C ALA A 109 -6.27 -11.54 -8.08
N ILE A 110 -5.71 -10.33 -8.00
CA ILE A 110 -5.01 -9.85 -6.80
C ILE A 110 -5.99 -9.72 -5.62
N ALA A 111 -7.16 -9.11 -5.83
CA ALA A 111 -8.18 -8.98 -4.79
C ALA A 111 -8.61 -10.36 -4.25
N LEU A 112 -8.86 -11.32 -5.15
CA LEU A 112 -9.26 -12.67 -4.79
C LEU A 112 -8.14 -13.40 -4.02
N ALA A 113 -6.88 -13.24 -4.42
CA ALA A 113 -5.74 -13.84 -3.74
C ALA A 113 -5.57 -13.32 -2.30
N ASP A 114 -5.65 -12.00 -2.11
CA ASP A 114 -5.54 -11.37 -0.79
C ASP A 114 -6.72 -11.80 0.11
N ARG A 115 -7.94 -11.83 -0.43
CA ARG A 115 -9.13 -12.32 0.27
C ARG A 115 -9.00 -13.78 0.68
N THR A 116 -8.55 -14.65 -0.23
CA THR A 116 -8.38 -16.08 0.04
C THR A 116 -7.35 -16.30 1.14
N SER A 117 -6.24 -15.58 1.09
CA SER A 117 -5.18 -15.64 2.10
C SER A 117 -5.69 -15.22 3.48
N LEU A 118 -6.50 -14.15 3.56
CA LEU A 118 -7.14 -13.72 4.82
C LEU A 118 -8.12 -14.76 5.36
N VAL A 119 -8.93 -15.39 4.50
CA VAL A 119 -9.85 -16.47 4.90
C VAL A 119 -9.08 -17.64 5.51
N GLU A 120 -8.00 -18.07 4.87
CA GLU A 120 -7.15 -19.16 5.37
C GLU A 120 -6.52 -18.83 6.73
N LEU A 121 -5.98 -17.61 6.89
CA LEU A 121 -5.39 -17.19 8.16
C LEU A 121 -6.42 -17.08 9.29
N LEU A 122 -7.61 -16.56 9.01
CA LEU A 122 -8.71 -16.51 9.97
C LEU A 122 -9.15 -17.93 10.40
N ASP A 123 -9.25 -18.85 9.44
CA ASP A 123 -9.59 -20.25 9.72
C ASP A 123 -8.53 -20.94 10.58
N ARG A 124 -7.25 -20.70 10.30
CA ARG A 124 -6.14 -21.17 11.14
C ARG A 124 -6.20 -20.56 12.54
N ALA A 125 -6.45 -19.25 12.66
CA ALA A 125 -6.53 -18.55 13.95
C ALA A 125 -7.72 -19.01 14.83
N LEU A 126 -8.81 -19.48 14.21
CA LEU A 126 -9.97 -20.06 14.89
C LEU A 126 -9.77 -21.55 15.24
N SER A 127 -8.83 -22.20 14.58
CA SER A 127 -8.41 -23.58 14.83
C SER A 127 -7.42 -23.66 16.01
N PRO A 128 -7.12 -24.85 16.55
CA PRO A 128 -6.05 -25.02 17.54
C PRO A 128 -4.64 -24.78 16.98
N GLU A 129 -4.52 -24.48 15.68
CA GLU A 129 -3.26 -24.11 15.06
C GLU A 129 -2.79 -22.73 15.56
N ASN A 130 -1.47 -22.59 15.71
CA ASN A 130 -0.88 -21.32 16.07
C ASN A 130 -0.63 -20.50 14.79
N VAL A 131 -1.24 -19.32 14.71
CA VAL A 131 -0.89 -18.29 13.72
C VAL A 131 0.00 -17.29 14.43
N VAL A 132 1.09 -16.89 13.78
CA VAL A 132 2.02 -15.88 14.30
C VAL A 132 1.94 -14.60 13.46
N PRO A 133 2.29 -13.42 14.00
CA PRO A 133 2.25 -12.17 13.24
C PRO A 133 2.98 -12.21 11.89
N GLU A 134 4.07 -12.97 11.80
CA GLU A 134 4.84 -13.13 10.57
C GLU A 134 4.06 -13.84 9.45
N ASP A 135 3.11 -14.73 9.81
CA ASP A 135 2.22 -15.36 8.83
C ASP A 135 1.31 -14.32 8.17
N LEU A 136 0.85 -13.33 8.96
CA LEU A 136 -0.02 -12.26 8.50
C LEU A 136 0.72 -11.29 7.57
N ASP A 137 1.91 -10.83 7.99
CA ASP A 137 2.75 -9.93 7.19
C ASP A 137 3.21 -10.57 5.88
N SER A 138 3.51 -11.88 5.90
CA SER A 138 3.92 -12.61 4.70
C SER A 138 2.78 -12.81 3.71
N ALA A 139 1.57 -13.09 4.20
CA ALA A 139 0.42 -13.34 3.33
C ALA A 139 -0.18 -12.04 2.78
N ILE A 140 -0.17 -10.96 3.58
CA ILE A 140 -0.76 -9.67 3.25
C ILE A 140 0.29 -8.56 3.45
N PRO A 141 1.23 -8.40 2.49
CA PRO A 141 2.30 -7.41 2.60
C PRO A 141 1.83 -5.96 2.48
N TYR A 142 0.63 -5.72 1.91
CA TYR A 142 0.09 -4.38 1.65
C TYR A 142 -1.30 -4.19 2.26
N PRO A 143 -1.46 -4.24 3.59
CA PRO A 143 -2.77 -4.25 4.25
C PRO A 143 -3.60 -2.98 4.02
N ARG A 144 -2.96 -1.86 3.66
CA ARG A 144 -3.66 -0.61 3.34
C ARG A 144 -4.28 -0.60 1.95
N SER A 145 -3.89 -1.53 1.09
CA SER A 145 -4.45 -1.73 -0.25
C SER A 145 -5.54 -2.81 -0.25
N LEU A 146 -6.08 -3.15 0.92
CA LEU A 146 -7.18 -4.10 1.04
C LEU A 146 -8.53 -3.43 0.82
N GLY A 147 -9.48 -4.20 0.32
CA GLY A 147 -10.90 -3.83 0.31
C GLY A 147 -11.45 -3.59 1.72
N ARG A 148 -12.66 -3.04 1.80
CA ARG A 148 -13.25 -2.63 3.09
C ARG A 148 -13.48 -3.81 4.03
N LEU A 149 -13.92 -4.95 3.49
CA LEU A 149 -14.20 -6.16 4.30
C LEU A 149 -12.89 -6.78 4.79
N GLU A 150 -11.92 -6.86 3.89
CA GLU A 150 -10.59 -7.40 4.08
C GLU A 150 -9.82 -6.57 5.12
N THR A 151 -9.87 -5.24 5.04
CA THR A 151 -9.25 -4.34 6.03
C THR A 151 -9.77 -4.62 7.43
N LYS A 152 -11.10 -4.71 7.58
CA LYS A 152 -11.72 -4.99 8.89
C LYS A 152 -11.33 -6.37 9.43
N ALA A 153 -11.27 -7.37 8.55
CA ALA A 153 -10.83 -8.71 8.90
C ALA A 153 -9.36 -8.77 9.30
N PHE A 154 -8.49 -8.08 8.54
CA PHE A 154 -7.07 -7.92 8.83
C PHE A 154 -6.85 -7.27 10.18
N GLU A 155 -7.52 -6.15 10.48
CA GLU A 155 -7.41 -5.47 11.78
C GLU A 155 -7.84 -6.37 12.95
N ALA A 156 -8.96 -7.09 12.78
CA ALA A 156 -9.45 -8.02 13.81
C ALA A 156 -8.46 -9.17 14.05
N LEU A 157 -7.87 -9.71 12.98
CA LEU A 157 -6.85 -10.75 13.07
C LEU A 157 -5.56 -10.21 13.68
N SER A 158 -5.08 -9.03 13.27
CA SER A 158 -3.89 -8.39 13.83
C SER A 158 -4.00 -8.21 15.35
N HIS A 159 -5.12 -7.64 15.83
CA HIS A 159 -5.38 -7.54 17.27
C HIS A 159 -5.44 -8.91 17.95
N TRP A 160 -6.06 -9.88 17.28
CA TRP A 160 -6.03 -11.27 17.76
C TRP A 160 -4.62 -11.84 17.78
N LEU A 161 -3.67 -11.45 16.95
CA LEU A 161 -2.31 -11.99 17.04
C LEU A 161 -1.54 -11.34 18.19
N ASP A 162 -1.69 -10.02 18.36
CA ASP A 162 -0.96 -9.23 19.37
C ASP A 162 -1.33 -9.57 20.81
N ASP A 163 -2.59 -9.87 21.11
CA ASP A 163 -3.08 -10.01 22.50
C ASP A 163 -2.82 -11.40 23.14
N GLY A 164 -1.72 -12.07 22.77
CA GLY A 164 -1.47 -13.48 23.13
C GLY A 164 -1.47 -13.75 24.63
N ASP A 165 -0.83 -12.86 25.39
CA ASP A 165 -0.75 -12.91 26.85
C ASP A 165 -2.11 -12.65 27.52
N ILE A 166 -2.92 -11.73 26.97
CA ILE A 166 -4.26 -11.42 27.46
C ILE A 166 -5.19 -12.61 27.25
N ARG A 167 -5.15 -13.24 26.08
CA ARG A 167 -5.96 -14.43 25.78
C ARG A 167 -5.62 -15.62 26.68
N ALA A 168 -4.35 -15.77 27.06
CA ALA A 168 -3.91 -16.84 27.96
C ALA A 168 -4.46 -16.68 29.39
N ARG A 169 -4.68 -15.44 29.86
CA ARG A 169 -5.17 -15.16 31.22
C ARG A 169 -6.68 -14.93 31.33
N ASP A 170 -7.36 -14.54 30.24
CA ASP A 170 -8.78 -14.19 30.23
C ASP A 170 -9.55 -14.96 29.15
N ALA A 171 -10.24 -16.02 29.57
CA ALA A 171 -11.05 -16.86 28.69
C ALA A 171 -12.29 -16.14 28.12
N ALA A 172 -12.85 -15.17 28.85
CA ALA A 172 -14.00 -14.41 28.37
C ALA A 172 -13.57 -13.44 27.27
N TYR A 173 -12.41 -12.81 27.43
CA TYR A 173 -11.76 -12.00 26.39
C TYR A 173 -11.52 -12.83 25.12
N ALA A 174 -10.87 -13.97 25.26
CA ALA A 174 -10.57 -14.86 24.13
C ALA A 174 -11.85 -15.30 23.39
N SER A 175 -12.91 -15.64 24.13
CA SER A 175 -14.20 -16.04 23.54
C SER A 175 -14.84 -14.90 22.73
N ARG A 176 -14.84 -13.68 23.26
CA ARG A 176 -15.39 -12.50 22.58
C ARG A 176 -14.62 -12.17 21.30
N GLN A 177 -13.29 -12.25 21.34
CA GLN A 177 -12.47 -11.98 20.16
C GLN A 177 -12.66 -13.05 19.07
N ARG A 178 -12.78 -14.33 19.43
CA ARG A 178 -13.13 -15.40 18.48
C ARG A 178 -14.46 -15.14 17.77
N GLU A 179 -15.47 -14.70 18.50
CA GLU A 179 -16.75 -14.29 17.90
C GLU A 179 -16.59 -13.09 16.95
N GLY A 180 -15.70 -12.15 17.29
CA GLY A 180 -15.30 -11.05 16.41
C GLY A 180 -14.68 -11.51 15.09
N LEU A 181 -13.74 -12.47 15.15
CA LEU A 181 -13.12 -13.07 13.96
C LEU A 181 -14.15 -13.80 13.10
N LEU A 182 -15.04 -14.61 13.70
CA LEU A 182 -16.12 -15.30 12.99
C LEU A 182 -17.03 -14.33 12.23
N ARG A 183 -17.40 -13.19 12.84
CA ARG A 183 -18.20 -12.14 12.19
C ARG A 183 -17.52 -11.52 10.97
N CYS A 184 -16.18 -11.51 10.92
CA CYS A 184 -15.43 -11.00 9.77
C CYS A 184 -15.22 -12.07 8.70
N LEU A 185 -15.14 -13.35 9.10
CA LEU A 185 -14.90 -14.48 8.20
C LEU A 185 -16.08 -14.80 7.27
N ASP A 186 -17.31 -14.77 7.79
CA ASP A 186 -18.49 -15.19 7.02
C ASP A 186 -18.72 -14.35 5.74
N PRO A 187 -18.62 -13.00 5.77
CA PRO A 187 -18.71 -12.18 4.56
C PRO A 187 -17.61 -12.49 3.53
N LEU A 188 -16.36 -12.65 3.98
CA LEU A 188 -15.24 -12.95 3.07
C LEU A 188 -15.44 -14.29 2.35
N ARG A 189 -15.90 -15.31 3.06
CA ARG A 189 -16.24 -16.63 2.46
C ARG A 189 -17.41 -16.56 1.49
N ALA A 190 -18.31 -15.60 1.64
CA ALA A 190 -19.39 -15.41 0.67
C ALA A 190 -18.84 -14.83 -0.63
N GLU A 191 -17.91 -13.89 -0.55
CA GLU A 191 -17.29 -13.26 -1.73
C GLU A 191 -16.32 -14.20 -2.45
N VAL A 192 -15.56 -15.07 -1.77
CA VAL A 192 -14.68 -16.08 -2.43
C VAL A 192 -15.48 -17.10 -3.26
N ARG A 193 -16.75 -17.32 -2.95
CA ARG A 193 -17.61 -18.30 -3.64
C ARG A 193 -18.35 -17.75 -4.85
N ARG A 194 -18.29 -16.43 -5.07
CA ARG A 194 -18.87 -15.78 -6.26
C ARG A 194 -17.93 -15.94 -7.44
#